data_AF-A0A0F0KFF5-F1
#
_entry.id   AF-A0A0F0KFF5-F1
#
_cell.length_a   1.000
_cell.length_b   1.000
_cell.length_c   1.000
_cell.angle_alpha   90.00
_cell.angle_beta   90.00
_cell.angle_gamma   90.00
#
_symmetry.space_group_name_H-M   'P 1'
#
loop_
_entity.id
_entity.type
_entity.pdbx_description
1 polymer ?
#
loop_
_entity_poly.entity_id
_entity_poly.type
_entity_poly.pdbx_seq_one_letter_code
_entity_poly.pdbx_strand_id
1 'polypeptide(L)'
;MSNAMTHLYSLPQAPARALEALQQKYETSDNPVIVVAVAAAIVLGVGFIAFLTAMCISRGYSGFGAVVDITWTNPFSANVTFKCI
;
A
#
# COMPACT_ATOMS: atom_id res chain seq x y z
N MET A 1 0.13 30.86 -40.01
CA MET A 1 0.58 29.47 -39.83
C MET A 1 0.71 29.25 -38.34
N SER A 2 -0.24 28.51 -37.76
CA SER A 2 -0.63 28.57 -36.35
C SER A 2 -0.55 27.17 -35.75
N ASN A 3 0.01 27.11 -34.55
CA ASN A 3 -0.26 26.15 -33.47
C ASN A 3 -0.08 24.65 -33.74
N ALA A 4 1.15 24.16 -33.55
CA ALA A 4 1.45 22.73 -33.40
C ALA A 4 2.24 22.44 -32.11
N MET A 5 1.79 22.95 -30.95
CA MET A 5 2.56 22.81 -29.71
C MET A 5 1.72 22.74 -28.43
N THR A 6 0.64 21.95 -28.43
CA THR A 6 -0.22 21.77 -27.23
C THR A 6 -0.47 20.32 -26.82
N HIS A 7 0.29 19.35 -27.33
CA HIS A 7 0.03 17.92 -27.07
C HIS A 7 1.10 17.16 -26.26
N LEU A 8 2.01 17.83 -25.53
CA LEU A 8 3.17 17.16 -24.91
C LEU A 8 3.25 17.12 -23.38
N TYR A 9 2.21 17.49 -22.63
CA TYR A 9 2.32 17.49 -21.15
C TYR A 9 1.12 16.90 -20.41
N SER A 10 0.67 15.70 -20.81
CA SER A 10 -0.08 14.82 -19.90
C SER A 10 0.89 13.88 -19.16
N LEU A 11 1.91 14.45 -18.51
CA LEU A 11 2.61 13.73 -17.45
C LEU A 11 1.62 13.62 -16.28
N PRO A 12 1.52 12.44 -15.61
CA PRO A 12 0.64 12.31 -14.46
C PRO A 12 1.09 13.34 -13.41
N GLN A 13 0.29 14.39 -13.19
CA GLN A 13 0.52 15.38 -12.14
C GLN A 13 0.18 14.84 -10.74
N ALA A 14 -0.44 13.66 -10.66
CA ALA A 14 -0.80 12.99 -9.42
C ALA A 14 0.39 12.72 -8.47
N PRO A 15 1.53 12.15 -8.91
CA PRO A 15 2.68 11.90 -8.03
C PRO A 15 3.29 13.19 -7.47
N ALA A 16 3.37 14.28 -8.24
CA ALA A 16 4.00 15.52 -7.79
C ALA A 16 3.22 16.17 -6.64
N ARG A 17 1.88 16.27 -6.77
CA ARG A 17 1.03 16.83 -5.70
C ARG A 17 0.97 15.93 -4.48
N ALA A 18 1.05 14.61 -4.66
CA ALA A 18 1.11 13.67 -3.54
C ALA A 18 2.42 13.81 -2.77
N LEU A 19 3.55 14.00 -3.48
CA LEU A 19 4.85 14.20 -2.85
C LEU A 19 4.86 15.48 -2.01
N GLU A 20 4.40 16.62 -2.55
CA GLU A 20 4.33 17.89 -1.85
C GLU A 20 3.43 17.83 -0.60
N ALA A 21 2.27 17.17 -0.71
CA ALA A 21 1.36 16.96 0.42
C ALA A 21 1.95 16.05 1.51
N LEU A 22 2.70 15.02 1.12
CA LEU A 22 3.42 14.16 2.07
C LEU A 22 4.55 14.93 2.75
N GLN A 23 5.27 15.77 2.01
CA GLN A 23 6.39 16.55 2.51
C GLN A 23 5.94 17.61 3.52
N GLN A 24 4.83 18.32 3.26
CA GLN A 24 4.21 19.21 4.25
C GLN A 24 3.73 18.46 5.50
N LYS A 25 3.11 17.28 5.37
CA LYS A 25 2.72 16.46 6.52
C LYS A 25 3.93 15.95 7.31
N TYR A 26 5.06 15.75 6.65
CA TYR A 26 6.31 15.32 7.28
C TYR A 26 6.93 16.43 8.13
N GLU A 27 6.96 17.67 7.60
CA GLU A 27 7.48 18.84 8.29
C GLU A 27 6.60 19.32 9.45
N THR A 28 5.29 19.02 9.41
CA THR A 28 4.33 19.44 10.45
C THR A 28 4.12 18.37 11.55
N SER A 29 4.75 17.19 11.44
CA SER A 29 4.57 16.11 12.41
C SER A 29 5.68 16.13 13.46
N ASP A 30 5.33 16.20 14.75
CA ASP A 30 6.26 16.13 15.90
C ASP A 30 7.09 14.83 15.95
N ASN A 31 6.77 13.83 15.11
CA ASN A 31 7.57 12.62 14.99
C ASN A 31 7.57 12.07 13.54
N PRO A 32 8.43 12.61 12.66
CA PRO A 32 8.52 12.21 11.25
C PRO A 32 8.84 10.72 11.06
N VAL A 33 9.54 10.12 12.03
CA VAL A 33 9.95 8.70 12.00
C VAL A 33 8.73 7.77 11.96
N ILE A 34 7.65 8.09 12.68
CA ILE A 34 6.43 7.27 12.71
C ILE A 34 5.77 7.24 11.34
N VAL A 35 5.74 8.36 10.63
CA VAL A 35 5.14 8.46 9.29
C VAL A 35 5.90 7.59 8.29
N VAL A 36 7.26 7.63 8.32
CA VAL A 36 8.08 6.75 7.47
C VAL A 36 7.85 5.29 7.83
N ALA A 37 7.83 4.96 9.12
CA ALA A 37 7.66 3.58 9.58
C ALA A 37 6.32 2.99 9.14
N VAL A 38 5.23 3.75 9.25
CA VAL A 38 3.90 3.33 8.79
C VAL A 38 3.88 3.16 7.27
N ALA A 39 4.45 4.11 6.52
CA ALA A 39 4.52 4.01 5.07
C ALA A 39 5.31 2.77 4.61
N ALA A 40 6.47 2.52 5.23
CA ALA A 40 7.30 1.34 4.96
C ALA A 40 6.54 0.04 5.28
N ALA A 41 5.83 -0.02 6.41
CA ALA A 41 5.04 -1.18 6.79
C ALA A 41 3.92 -1.48 5.79
N ILE A 42 3.25 -0.45 5.24
CA ILE A 42 2.22 -0.62 4.21
C ILE A 42 2.84 -1.19 2.93
N VAL A 43 3.96 -0.63 2.45
CA VAL A 43 4.62 -1.08 1.23
C VAL A 43 5.07 -2.54 1.35
N LEU A 44 5.70 -2.90 2.47
CA LEU A 44 6.12 -4.27 2.76
C LEU A 44 4.92 -5.22 2.88
N GLY A 45 3.85 -4.79 3.56
CA GLY A 45 2.63 -5.58 3.71
C GLY A 45 1.95 -5.88 2.37
N VAL A 46 1.79 -4.88 1.50
CA VAL A 46 1.19 -5.05 0.17
C VAL A 46 2.05 -5.98 -0.70
N GLY A 47 3.38 -5.80 -0.69
CA GLY A 47 4.30 -6.67 -1.41
C GLY A 47 4.22 -8.13 -0.96
N PHE A 48 4.11 -8.35 0.36
CA PHE A 48 3.95 -9.69 0.93
C PHE A 48 2.64 -10.37 0.51
N ILE A 49 1.51 -9.64 0.52
CA ILE A 49 0.22 -10.16 0.05
C ILE A 49 0.27 -10.53 -1.44
N ALA A 50 0.89 -9.69 -2.27
CA ALA A 50 1.05 -9.97 -3.70
C ALA A 50 1.89 -11.24 -3.93
N PHE A 51 2.97 -11.42 -3.17
CA PHE A 51 3.80 -12.62 -3.23
C PHE A 51 3.03 -13.90 -2.86
N LEU A 52 2.26 -13.87 -1.77
CA LEU A 52 1.43 -15.01 -1.35
C LEU A 52 0.36 -15.33 -2.39
N THR A 53 -0.24 -14.31 -3.00
CA THR A 53 -1.22 -14.48 -4.08
C THR A 53 -0.59 -15.18 -5.28
N ALA A 54 0.60 -14.76 -5.72
CA ALA A 54 1.33 -15.41 -6.80
C ALA A 54 1.69 -16.87 -6.48
N MET A 55 2.06 -17.16 -5.22
CA MET A 55 2.31 -18.54 -4.79
C MET A 55 1.06 -19.40 -4.81
N CYS A 56 -0.10 -18.89 -4.40
CA CYS A 56 -1.37 -19.62 -4.48
C CYS A 56 -1.75 -19.89 -5.95
N ILE A 57 -1.65 -18.88 -6.82
CA ILE A 57 -1.96 -19.03 -8.25
C ILE A 57 -1.05 -20.03 -8.93
N SER A 58 0.26 -20.02 -8.65
CA SER A 58 1.21 -20.98 -9.24
C SER A 58 0.94 -22.44 -8.83
N ARG A 59 0.15 -22.65 -7.77
CA ARG A 59 -0.30 -23.97 -7.31
C ARG A 59 -1.71 -24.35 -7.77
N GLY A 60 -2.34 -23.52 -8.61
CA GLY A 60 -3.66 -23.79 -9.19
C GLY A 60 -4.84 -23.29 -8.35
N TYR A 61 -4.59 -22.50 -7.30
CA TYR A 61 -5.64 -21.81 -6.56
C TYR A 61 -6.03 -20.52 -7.28
N SER A 62 -7.26 -20.05 -7.07
CA SER A 62 -7.76 -18.78 -7.62
C SER A 62 -7.12 -17.54 -6.99
N GLY A 63 -6.68 -17.64 -5.73
CA GLY A 63 -6.03 -16.53 -5.05
C GLY A 63 -5.65 -16.81 -3.59
N PHE A 64 -5.43 -15.73 -2.85
CA PHE A 64 -5.05 -15.74 -1.44
C PHE A 64 -6.13 -15.05 -0.60
N GLY A 65 -6.53 -15.69 0.50
CA GLY A 65 -7.45 -15.14 1.49
C GLY A 65 -6.84 -15.15 2.89
N ALA A 66 -7.09 -14.07 3.64
CA ALA A 66 -6.72 -13.97 5.05
C ALA A 66 -7.99 -13.69 5.87
N VAL A 67 -8.19 -14.43 6.94
CA VAL A 67 -9.25 -14.18 7.92
C VAL A 67 -8.58 -13.77 9.23
N VAL A 68 -8.90 -12.57 9.70
CA VAL A 68 -8.45 -12.06 10.98
C VAL A 68 -9.56 -12.31 11.99
N ASP A 69 -9.32 -13.24 12.91
CA ASP A 69 -10.19 -13.45 14.07
C ASP A 69 -9.61 -12.65 15.24
N ILE A 70 -10.37 -11.62 15.64
CA ILE A 70 -10.04 -10.79 16.80
C ILE A 70 -10.93 -11.25 17.94
N THR A 71 -10.34 -12.02 18.86
CA THR A 71 -11.04 -12.44 20.06
C THR A 71 -11.02 -11.29 21.08
N TRP A 72 -12.12 -10.55 21.17
CA TRP A 72 -12.27 -9.39 22.07
C TRP A 72 -12.12 -9.72 23.57
N THR A 73 -12.17 -10.99 23.93
CA THR A 73 -11.95 -11.48 25.30
C THR A 73 -10.49 -11.38 25.75
N ASN A 74 -9.54 -11.30 24.80
CA ASN A 74 -8.13 -11.12 25.10
C ASN A 74 -7.49 -10.23 24.03
N PRO A 75 -7.34 -8.90 24.27
CA PRO A 75 -6.97 -7.92 23.24
C PRO A 75 -5.55 -8.11 22.67
N PHE A 76 -4.75 -9.00 23.26
CA PHE A 76 -3.44 -9.40 22.75
C PHE A 76 -3.47 -10.65 21.86
N SER A 77 -4.63 -11.30 21.71
CA SER A 77 -4.81 -12.48 20.87
C SER A 77 -5.55 -12.11 19.59
N ALA A 78 -4.77 -11.85 18.53
CA ALA A 78 -5.27 -11.78 17.17
C ALA A 78 -4.78 -13.03 16.44
N ASN A 79 -5.71 -13.85 15.95
CA ASN A 79 -5.37 -14.98 15.11
C ASN A 79 -5.59 -14.60 13.65
N VAL A 80 -4.51 -14.64 12.87
CA VAL A 80 -4.58 -14.40 11.42
C VAL A 80 -4.38 -15.74 10.72
N THR A 81 -5.45 -16.25 10.12
CA THR A 81 -5.40 -17.48 9.35
C THR A 81 -5.27 -17.16 7.86
N PHE A 82 -4.23 -17.70 7.24
CA PHE A 82 -3.93 -17.53 5.83
C PHE A 82 -4.30 -18.80 5.05
N LYS A 83 -5.01 -18.66 3.92
CA LYS A 83 -5.42 -19.78 3.07
C LYS A 83 -5.32 -19.41 1.59
N CYS A 84 -4.90 -20.36 0.76
CA CYS A 84 -5.11 -20.27 -0.68
C CYS A 84 -6.56 -20.68 -0.98
N ILE A 85 -7.23 -19.95 -1.86
CA ILE A 85 -8.62 -20.17 -2.28
C ILE A 85 -8.63 -20.65 -3.70
#